data_AF-A0A2G6CCQ0-F1
#
_entry.id   AF-A0A2G6CCQ0-F1
#
_cell.length_a   1.000
_cell.length_b   1.000
_cell.length_c   1.000
_cell.angle_alpha   90.00
_cell.angle_beta   90.00
_cell.angle_gamma   90.00
#
_symmetry.space_group_name_H-M   'P 1'
#
loop_
_entity.id
_entity.type
_entity.pdbx_description
1 polymer ?
#
loop_
_entity_poly.entity_id
_entity_poly.type
_entity_poly.pdbx_seq_one_letter_code
_entity_poly.pdbx_strand_id
1 'polypeptide(L)'
;MNRKLLLAALAVILLALAGLWALRAPSATPWQETQAEISFVERMDDGTYVYSLTYRPTGPDGRALEPISQHAFGVKQAPVLGQKIDMRYMREEPVIFELLGKIQWQAGSE
;
A
#
# COMPACT_ATOMS: atom_id res chain seq x y z
N MET A 1 2.92 -59.62 4.12
CA MET A 1 2.25 -58.31 4.27
C MET A 1 1.40 -58.06 3.03
N ASN A 2 0.09 -57.81 3.20
CA ASN A 2 -0.89 -57.90 2.11
C ASN A 2 -0.79 -56.67 1.18
N ARG A 3 -0.60 -56.87 -0.14
CA ARG A 3 -0.43 -55.78 -1.13
C ARG A 3 -1.55 -54.73 -1.09
N LYS A 4 -2.76 -55.15 -0.70
CA LYS A 4 -3.93 -54.27 -0.50
C LYS A 4 -3.79 -53.32 0.71
N LEU A 5 -3.15 -53.77 1.79
CA LEU A 5 -2.86 -52.96 2.99
C LEU A 5 -1.77 -51.91 2.71
N LEU A 6 -0.76 -52.28 1.90
CA LEU A 6 0.31 -51.37 1.48
C LEU A 6 -0.21 -50.22 0.60
N LEU A 7 -1.12 -50.52 -0.34
CA LEU A 7 -1.74 -49.52 -1.21
C LEU A 7 -2.69 -48.58 -0.44
N ALA A 8 -3.44 -49.12 0.53
CA ALA A 8 -4.31 -48.31 1.39
C ALA A 8 -3.52 -47.34 2.28
N ALA A 9 -2.42 -47.80 2.88
CA ALA A 9 -1.54 -46.94 3.68
C ALA A 9 -0.88 -45.83 2.84
N LEU A 10 -0.46 -46.15 1.61
CA LEU A 10 0.11 -45.16 0.69
C LEU A 10 -0.90 -44.09 0.29
N ALA A 11 -2.17 -44.47 0.05
CA ALA A 11 -3.23 -43.53 -0.29
C ALA A 11 -3.53 -42.54 0.86
N VAL A 12 -3.52 -43.02 2.11
CA VAL A 12 -3.72 -42.17 3.29
C VAL A 12 -2.56 -41.18 3.47
N ILE A 13 -1.32 -41.62 3.24
CA ILE A 13 -0.14 -40.74 3.31
C ILE A 13 -0.19 -39.67 2.22
N LEU A 14 -0.59 -40.03 1.00
CA LEU A 14 -0.73 -39.08 -0.12
C LEU A 14 -1.86 -38.06 0.13
N LEU A 15 -2.98 -38.48 0.73
CA LEU A 15 -4.06 -37.58 1.14
C LEU A 15 -3.64 -36.62 2.27
N ALA A 16 -2.88 -37.11 3.26
CA ALA A 16 -2.34 -36.28 4.33
C ALA A 16 -1.32 -35.25 3.82
N LEU A 17 -0.48 -35.64 2.85
CA LEU A 17 0.46 -34.73 2.19
C LEU A 17 -0.27 -33.67 1.36
N ALA A 18 -1.31 -34.01 0.61
CA ALA A 18 -2.09 -33.05 -0.17
C ALA A 18 -2.83 -32.01 0.71
N GLY A 19 -3.31 -32.42 1.89
CA GLY A 19 -3.95 -31.52 2.85
C GLY A 19 -3.03 -30.44 3.41
N LEU A 20 -1.73 -30.72 3.59
CA LEU A 20 -0.76 -29.74 4.08
C LEU A 20 -0.48 -28.60 3.09
N TRP A 21 -0.62 -28.82 1.79
CA TRP A 21 -0.40 -27.77 0.78
C TRP A 21 -1.60 -26.82 0.63
N ALA A 22 -2.81 -27.28 0.96
CA ALA A 22 -4.04 -26.51 0.80
C ALA A 22 -4.27 -25.44 1.90
N LEU A 23 -3.58 -25.54 3.04
CA LEU A 23 -3.73 -24.62 4.18
C LEU A 23 -2.82 -23.39 4.12
N ARG A 24 -1.98 -23.26 3.10
CA ARG A 24 -1.17 -22.06 2.91
C ARG A 24 -2.01 -21.02 2.20
N ALA A 25 -2.89 -20.35 2.96
CA ALA A 25 -3.51 -19.11 2.50
C ALA A 25 -2.38 -18.18 2.03
N PRO A 26 -2.49 -17.56 0.85
CA PRO A 26 -1.53 -16.55 0.46
C PRO A 26 -1.56 -15.48 1.56
N SER A 27 -0.43 -15.28 2.24
CA SER A 27 -0.30 -14.15 3.15
C SER A 27 -0.54 -12.92 2.30
N ALA A 28 -1.68 -12.24 2.51
CA ALA A 28 -2.00 -11.01 1.82
C ALA A 28 -0.78 -10.10 1.97
N THR A 29 -0.26 -9.61 0.85
CA THR A 29 0.88 -8.69 0.84
C THR A 29 0.56 -7.56 1.84
N PRO A 30 1.49 -7.19 2.73
CA PRO A 30 1.20 -6.20 3.78
C PRO A 30 0.92 -4.81 3.21
N TRP A 31 1.24 -4.61 1.93
CA TRP A 31 1.03 -3.38 1.17
C TRP A 31 -0.30 -3.37 0.43
N GLN A 32 -0.96 -2.21 0.44
CA GLN A 32 -2.17 -1.94 -0.32
C GLN A 32 -1.98 -0.69 -1.17
N GLU A 33 -2.33 -0.80 -2.46
CA GLU A 33 -2.26 0.31 -3.41
C GLU A 33 -3.47 1.25 -3.28
N THR A 34 -3.24 2.54 -3.51
CA THR A 34 -4.26 3.60 -3.51
C THR A 34 -3.74 4.83 -4.26
N GLN A 35 -4.51 5.92 -4.25
CA GLN A 35 -4.11 7.23 -4.74
C GLN A 35 -4.09 8.25 -3.61
N ALA A 36 -3.00 9.00 -3.52
CA ALA A 36 -2.95 10.24 -2.76
C ALA A 36 -3.19 11.46 -3.65
N GLU A 37 -3.64 12.53 -3.03
CA GLU A 37 -3.84 13.84 -3.64
C GLU A 37 -2.96 14.88 -2.97
N ILE A 38 -2.34 15.77 -3.75
CA ILE A 38 -1.75 17.00 -3.19
C ILE A 38 -2.90 17.93 -2.84
N SER A 39 -3.31 17.94 -1.57
CA SER A 39 -4.53 18.62 -1.11
C SER A 39 -4.27 20.05 -0.59
N PHE A 40 -3.01 20.43 -0.44
CA PHE A 40 -2.61 21.74 0.09
C PHE A 40 -1.24 22.11 -0.45
N VAL A 41 -1.06 23.38 -0.80
CA VAL A 41 0.21 23.98 -1.20
C VAL A 41 0.23 25.43 -0.72
N GLU A 42 1.28 25.82 -0.02
CA GLU A 42 1.49 27.19 0.45
C GLU A 42 2.95 27.59 0.29
N ARG A 43 3.19 28.86 -0.03
CA ARG A 43 4.52 29.45 -0.07
C ARG A 43 4.86 30.03 1.31
N MET A 44 6.03 29.68 1.83
CA MET A 44 6.53 30.17 3.12
C MET A 44 7.32 31.47 2.95
N ASP A 45 7.51 32.19 4.06
CA ASP A 45 8.23 33.47 4.11
C ASP A 45 9.69 33.38 3.64
N ASP A 46 10.32 32.20 3.78
CA ASP A 46 11.68 31.92 3.31
C ASP A 46 11.76 31.67 1.79
N GLY A 47 10.64 31.78 1.08
CA GLY A 47 10.53 31.58 -0.35
C GLY A 47 10.41 30.11 -0.78
N THR A 48 10.49 29.15 0.14
CA THR A 48 10.20 27.74 -0.12
C THR A 48 8.70 27.44 -0.01
N TYR A 49 8.30 26.19 -0.23
CA TYR A 49 6.92 25.76 -0.17
C TYR A 49 6.72 24.66 0.88
N VAL A 50 5.50 24.60 1.40
CA VAL A 50 4.95 23.49 2.15
C VAL A 50 3.80 22.88 1.34
N TYR A 51 3.66 21.56 1.35
CA TYR A 51 2.51 20.89 0.75
C TYR A 51 2.03 19.71 1.61
N SER A 52 0.76 19.35 1.41
CA SER A 52 0.17 18.16 2.03
C SER A 52 -0.18 17.11 0.99
N LEU A 53 0.24 15.88 1.24
CA LEU A 53 -0.16 14.68 0.50
C LEU A 53 -1.22 13.94 1.34
N THR A 54 -2.43 13.80 0.82
CA THR A 54 -3.56 13.22 1.55
C THR A 54 -4.11 11.99 0.82
N TYR A 55 -4.33 10.90 1.55
CA TYR A 55 -5.03 9.71 1.04
C TYR A 55 -5.94 9.12 2.11
N ARG A 56 -6.84 8.23 1.68
CA ARG A 56 -7.77 7.55 2.58
C ARG A 56 -7.48 6.04 2.60
N PRO A 57 -6.93 5.49 3.70
CA PRO A 57 -6.72 4.06 3.81
C PRO A 57 -8.05 3.31 3.99
N THR A 58 -8.01 2.01 3.78
CA THR A 58 -9.14 1.09 3.96
C THR A 58 -8.87 0.23 5.17
N GLY A 59 -9.84 0.14 6.06
CA GLY A 59 -9.77 -0.69 7.26
C GLY A 59 -9.87 -2.18 6.95
N PRO A 60 -9.63 -3.04 7.95
CA PRO A 60 -9.73 -4.49 7.82
C PRO A 60 -11.13 -4.98 7.39
N ASP A 61 -12.18 -4.19 7.65
CA ASP A 61 -13.57 -4.45 7.27
C ASP A 61 -13.92 -3.98 5.85
N GLY A 62 -12.94 -3.45 5.11
CA GLY A 62 -13.14 -2.90 3.77
C GLY A 62 -13.74 -1.50 3.76
N ARG A 63 -14.00 -0.88 4.91
CA ARG A 63 -14.52 0.49 4.99
C ARG A 63 -13.39 1.50 4.92
N ALA A 64 -13.70 2.67 4.38
CA ALA A 64 -12.74 3.76 4.35
C ALA A 64 -12.53 4.31 5.77
N LEU A 65 -11.27 4.49 6.16
CA LEU A 65 -10.89 5.12 7.42
C LEU A 65 -10.82 6.64 7.27
N GLU A 66 -10.45 7.33 8.35
CA GLU A 66 -10.13 8.75 8.28
C GLU A 66 -8.96 9.03 7.33
N PRO A 67 -8.97 10.16 6.59
CA PRO A 67 -7.84 10.55 5.76
C PRO A 67 -6.56 10.73 6.57
N ILE A 68 -5.45 10.33 5.97
CA ILE A 68 -4.11 10.61 6.48
C ILE A 68 -3.50 11.69 5.59
N SER A 69 -2.99 12.75 6.21
CA SER A 69 -2.26 13.82 5.54
C SER A 69 -0.82 13.84 6.02
N GLN A 70 0.12 13.92 5.08
CA GLN A 70 1.54 14.11 5.37
C GLN A 70 2.04 15.41 4.78
N HIS A 71 2.85 16.12 5.55
CA HIS A 71 3.32 17.44 5.21
C HIS A 71 4.81 17.40 4.86
N ALA A 72 5.16 17.97 3.72
CA ALA A 72 6.54 18.20 3.33
C ALA A 72 6.82 19.71 3.35
N PHE A 73 7.91 20.09 4.01
CA PHE A 73 8.32 21.47 4.22
C PHE A 73 9.63 21.77 3.50
N GLY A 74 9.87 23.03 3.16
CA GLY A 74 11.15 23.48 2.62
C GLY A 74 11.41 23.08 1.17
N VAL A 75 10.38 22.77 0.38
CA VAL A 75 10.57 22.38 -1.02
C VAL A 75 10.73 23.62 -1.90
N LYS A 76 11.64 23.57 -2.87
CA LYS A 76 12.00 24.74 -3.69
C LYS A 76 10.94 25.13 -4.72
N GLN A 77 10.03 24.22 -5.05
CA GLN A 77 9.06 24.38 -6.12
C GLN A 77 7.69 23.92 -5.64
N ALA A 78 6.64 24.64 -6.04
CA ALA A 78 5.27 24.25 -5.74
C ALA A 78 4.90 22.97 -6.51
N PRO A 79 4.40 21.92 -5.85
CA PRO A 79 3.76 20.83 -6.55
C PRO A 79 2.42 21.28 -7.14
N VAL A 80 1.94 20.57 -8.17
CA VAL A 80 0.60 20.80 -8.73
C VAL A 80 -0.46 20.41 -7.71
N LEU A 81 -1.27 21.37 -7.26
CA LEU A 81 -2.42 21.14 -6.37
C LEU A 81 -3.49 20.28 -7.07
N GLY A 82 -4.08 19.33 -6.35
CA GLY A 82 -5.10 18.41 -6.86
C GLY A 82 -4.56 17.27 -7.72
N GLN A 83 -3.24 17.19 -7.94
CA GLN A 83 -2.65 16.05 -8.65
C GLN A 83 -2.86 14.76 -7.84
N LYS A 84 -3.12 13.67 -8.54
CA LYS A 84 -3.22 12.33 -7.96
C LYS A 84 -1.96 11.54 -8.23
N ILE A 85 -1.45 10.87 -7.20
CA ILE A 85 -0.21 10.12 -7.23
C ILE A 85 -0.50 8.71 -6.75
N ASP A 86 -0.20 7.73 -7.59
CA ASP A 86 -0.30 6.32 -7.22
C ASP A 86 0.71 6.02 -6.11
N MET A 87 0.27 5.29 -5.10
CA MET A 87 1.04 4.98 -3.92
C MET A 87 0.64 3.63 -3.34
N ARG A 88 1.43 3.13 -2.40
CA ARG A 88 1.05 1.99 -1.56
C ARG A 88 1.33 2.29 -0.10
N TYR A 89 0.51 1.74 0.79
CA TYR A 89 0.67 1.87 2.25
C TYR A 89 0.63 0.52 2.95
N MET A 90 1.24 0.43 4.13
CA MET A 90 1.19 -0.76 4.98
C MET A 90 -0.19 -0.88 5.65
N ARG A 91 -0.92 -1.99 5.43
CA ARG A 91 -2.29 -2.13 5.94
C ARG A 91 -2.37 -2.06 7.48
N GLU A 92 -1.40 -2.65 8.17
CA GLU A 92 -1.35 -2.67 9.64
C GLU A 92 -0.91 -1.33 10.24
N GLU A 93 -0.12 -0.55 9.50
CA GLU A 93 0.37 0.76 9.90
C GLU A 93 0.29 1.74 8.72
N PRO A 94 -0.91 2.27 8.40
CA PRO A 94 -1.12 3.00 7.15
C PRO A 94 -0.23 4.22 6.96
N VAL A 95 0.23 4.84 8.05
CA VAL A 95 1.15 5.99 8.00
C VAL A 95 2.47 5.69 7.28
N ILE A 96 2.87 4.42 7.18
CA ILE A 96 4.03 3.98 6.40
C ILE A 96 3.58 3.76 4.95
N PHE A 97 4.18 4.53 4.04
CA PHE A 97 3.80 4.50 2.63
C PHE A 97 4.97 4.74 1.68
N GLU A 98 4.73 4.40 0.41
CA GLU A 98 5.64 4.64 -0.69
C GLU A 98 4.88 5.24 -1.88
N LEU A 99 5.45 6.28 -2.48
CA LEU A 99 4.96 6.80 -3.76
C LEU A 99 5.43 5.91 -4.90
N LEU A 100 4.49 5.46 -5.72
CA LEU A 100 4.76 4.68 -6.94
C LEU A 100 4.88 5.61 -8.16
N GLY A 101 4.19 6.75 -8.11
CA GLY A 101 4.27 7.83 -9.10
C GLY A 101 5.26 8.93 -8.72
N LYS A 102 5.52 9.83 -9.68
CA LYS A 102 6.31 11.05 -9.47
C LYS A 102 5.40 12.23 -9.17
N ILE A 103 5.83 13.09 -8.25
CA ILE A 103 5.21 14.40 -8.03
C ILE A 103 5.49 15.29 -9.24
N GLN A 104 4.43 15.87 -9.79
CA GLN A 104 4.49 16.91 -10.79
C GLN A 104 4.66 18.27 -10.11
N TRP A 105 5.60 19.04 -10.62
CA TRP A 105 5.92 20.37 -10.11
C TRP A 105 5.43 21.42 -11.10
N GLN A 106 4.93 22.55 -10.59
CA GLN A 106 4.53 23.67 -11.44
C GLN A 106 5.76 24.17 -12.18
N ALA A 107 5.72 24.25 -13.52
CA ALA A 107 6.83 24.79 -14.30
C ALA A 107 7.22 26.17 -13.75
N GLY A 108 8.51 26.34 -13.42
CA GLY A 108 9.00 27.62 -12.93
C GLY A 108 8.76 28.68 -13.99
N SER A 109 8.04 29.74 -13.63
CA SER A 109 8.18 31.02 -14.33
C SER A 109 9.54 31.60 -13.92
N GLU A 110 10.59 31.17 -14.61
CA GLU A 110 11.86 31.91 -14.67
C GLU A 110 11.69 33.20 -15.46
#